data_AF-A0A7Y3E3M2-F1
#
_entry.id   AF-A0A7Y3E3M2-F1
#
_cell.length_a   1.000
_cell.length_b   1.000
_cell.length_c   1.000
_cell.angle_alpha   90.00
_cell.angle_beta   90.00
_cell.angle_gamma   90.00
#
_symmetry.space_group_name_H-M   'P 1'
#
loop_
_entity.id
_entity.type
_entity.pdbx_description
1 polymer ?
#
loop_
_entity_poly.entity_id
_entity_poly.type
_entity_poly.pdbx_seq_one_letter_code
_entity_poly.pdbx_strand_id
1 'polypeptide(L)'
;MLPARRLAPTTAIDCGRRRLSSMMLYPLSAFHRTRHTLSCDMSKASLTRAVEFPAGHRYHRPDWDAARNETAFGKCSGAPGHGHNYRVEVTVRGEIDPETGMVVDLTVLDRLLRELVR
;
A
#
# COMPACT_ATOMS: atom_id res chain seq x y z
N MET A 1 -13.09 8.65 -43.41
CA MET A 1 -12.33 8.96 -42.18
C MET A 1 -13.32 9.35 -41.10
N LEU A 2 -13.50 8.53 -40.07
CA LEU A 2 -14.48 8.73 -38.98
C LEU A 2 -13.76 9.13 -37.69
N PRO A 3 -14.23 10.13 -36.93
CA PRO A 3 -13.62 10.54 -35.66
C PRO A 3 -14.08 9.70 -34.47
N ALA A 4 -13.18 9.60 -33.48
CA ALA A 4 -13.32 8.79 -32.27
C ALA A 4 -14.41 9.30 -31.31
N ARG A 5 -15.25 8.38 -30.83
CA ARG A 5 -16.21 8.59 -29.73
C ARG A 5 -15.47 8.64 -28.38
N ARG A 6 -15.65 9.72 -27.62
CA ARG A 6 -15.38 9.76 -26.16
C ARG A 6 -16.64 9.31 -25.41
N LEU A 7 -16.48 8.41 -24.44
CA LEU A 7 -17.48 8.11 -23.43
C LEU A 7 -17.15 8.90 -22.17
N ALA A 8 -18.14 9.62 -21.62
CA ALA A 8 -18.06 10.30 -20.34
C ALA A 8 -18.67 9.40 -19.24
N PRO A 9 -18.15 9.40 -18.00
CA PRO A 9 -18.85 8.80 -16.87
C PRO A 9 -19.76 9.84 -16.18
N THR A 10 -21.05 9.72 -16.42
CA THR A 10 -22.14 10.01 -15.45
C THR A 10 -22.03 8.96 -14.33
N THR A 11 -22.26 9.17 -13.04
CA THR A 11 -23.16 10.03 -12.27
C THR A 11 -22.64 10.11 -10.82
N ALA A 12 -22.92 11.22 -10.14
CA ALA A 12 -22.73 11.44 -8.72
C ALA A 12 -23.39 10.36 -7.84
N ILE A 13 -22.76 10.04 -6.70
CA ILE A 13 -23.39 9.28 -5.61
C ILE A 13 -23.56 10.20 -4.40
N ASP A 14 -24.80 10.19 -3.94
CA ASP A 14 -25.52 11.06 -3.03
C ASP A 14 -24.95 11.13 -1.60
N CYS A 15 -24.84 12.36 -1.11
CA CYS A 15 -24.47 12.72 0.25
C CYS A 15 -25.71 12.65 1.16
N GLY A 16 -26.09 11.44 1.55
CA GLY A 16 -27.28 11.18 2.37
C GLY A 16 -27.01 11.22 3.87
N ARG A 17 -27.25 12.38 4.51
CA ARG A 17 -27.53 12.55 5.94
C ARG A 17 -28.39 11.41 6.50
N ARG A 18 -28.01 10.83 7.65
CA ARG A 18 -29.00 10.29 8.59
C ARG A 18 -28.80 10.91 9.97
N ARG A 19 -29.83 11.66 10.36
CA ARG A 19 -30.04 12.29 11.66
C ARG A 19 -29.84 11.27 12.78
N LEU A 20 -29.09 11.68 13.81
CA LEU A 20 -29.27 11.16 15.16
C LEU A 20 -30.60 11.71 15.67
N SER A 21 -31.55 10.84 16.00
CA SER A 21 -32.65 11.18 16.90
C SER A 21 -32.64 10.17 18.03
N SER A 22 -32.26 10.65 19.20
CA SER A 22 -32.36 9.94 20.46
C SER A 22 -33.83 9.77 20.89
N MET A 23 -34.06 8.70 21.65
CA MET A 23 -35.05 8.56 22.72
C MET A 23 -36.47 8.09 22.37
N MET A 24 -36.76 6.82 22.71
CA MET A 24 -37.84 6.46 23.64
C MET A 24 -37.68 5.00 24.11
N LEU A 25 -37.84 4.78 25.42
CA LEU A 25 -37.94 3.46 26.08
C LEU A 25 -39.34 2.84 25.87
N TYR A 26 -39.54 1.62 26.40
CA TYR A 26 -40.78 0.80 26.59
C TYR A 26 -40.90 -0.45 25.68
N PRO A 27 -41.71 -1.46 26.05
CA PRO A 27 -41.42 -2.53 27.02
C PRO A 27 -41.24 -3.93 26.37
N LEU A 28 -40.82 -4.90 27.18
CA LEU A 28 -40.61 -6.31 26.86
C LEU A 28 -41.86 -6.98 26.26
N SER A 29 -41.81 -7.37 24.99
CA SER A 29 -42.28 -8.65 24.43
C SER A 29 -42.60 -8.55 22.93
N ALA A 30 -41.74 -9.15 22.10
CA ALA A 30 -42.09 -9.82 20.86
C ALA A 30 -40.81 -10.38 20.26
N PHE A 31 -40.81 -11.68 19.98
CA PHE A 31 -39.78 -12.39 19.24
C PHE A 31 -39.58 -11.72 17.86
N HIS A 32 -38.64 -10.80 17.76
CA HIS A 32 -38.14 -10.32 16.49
C HIS A 32 -36.92 -11.18 16.17
N ARG A 33 -37.02 -11.99 15.11
CA ARG A 33 -35.83 -12.59 14.49
C ARG A 33 -35.07 -11.41 13.89
N THR A 34 -34.22 -10.78 14.70
CA THR A 34 -33.29 -9.77 14.23
C THR A 34 -32.46 -10.46 13.17
N ARG A 35 -32.73 -10.18 11.89
CA ARG A 35 -31.70 -10.32 10.88
C ARG A 35 -30.68 -9.26 11.25
N HIS A 36 -29.77 -9.63 12.13
CA HIS A 36 -28.47 -9.01 12.16
C HIS A 36 -27.91 -9.25 10.76
N THR A 37 -28.04 -8.26 9.87
CA THR A 37 -27.04 -8.12 8.82
C THR A 37 -25.75 -7.91 9.60
N LEU A 38 -25.02 -9.00 9.79
CA LEU A 38 -23.62 -8.96 10.18
C LEU A 38 -22.96 -8.08 9.11
N SER A 39 -22.82 -6.79 9.40
CA SER A 39 -21.80 -5.98 8.75
C SER A 39 -20.52 -6.55 9.33
N CYS A 40 -19.98 -7.56 8.67
CA CYS A 40 -18.65 -8.08 8.96
C CYS A 40 -17.70 -6.88 9.01
N ASP A 41 -17.08 -6.68 10.16
CA ASP A 41 -15.80 -5.99 10.19
C ASP A 41 -14.87 -6.90 9.40
N MET A 42 -14.66 -6.55 8.12
CA MET A 42 -13.73 -7.24 7.25
C MET A 42 -12.36 -7.12 7.93
N SER A 43 -11.72 -8.24 8.20
CA SER A 43 -10.50 -8.28 9.00
C SER A 43 -9.36 -7.69 8.20
N LYS A 44 -8.96 -6.46 8.55
CA LYS A 44 -7.76 -5.84 7.99
C LYS A 44 -6.52 -6.58 8.43
N ALA A 45 -5.61 -6.84 7.49
CA ALA A 45 -4.31 -7.43 7.77
C ALA A 45 -3.19 -6.74 7.01
N SER A 46 -1.96 -7.12 7.34
CA SER A 46 -0.73 -6.62 6.72
C SER A 46 0.14 -7.81 6.34
N LEU A 47 0.62 -7.82 5.10
CA LEU A 47 1.56 -8.81 4.58
C LEU A 47 2.87 -8.09 4.26
N THR A 48 3.99 -8.58 4.79
CA THR A 48 5.33 -8.09 4.46
C THR A 48 6.11 -9.14 3.68
N ARG A 49 6.69 -8.75 2.55
CA ARG A 49 7.66 -9.53 1.77
C ARG A 49 9.04 -8.92 1.90
N ALA A 50 10.02 -9.73 2.30
CA ALA A 50 11.41 -9.35 2.33
C ALA A 50 12.13 -9.94 1.10
N VAL A 51 12.90 -9.11 0.40
CA VAL A 51 13.76 -9.53 -0.72
C VAL A 51 15.15 -8.93 -0.53
N GLU A 52 16.17 -9.60 -1.06
CA GLU A 52 17.56 -9.15 -0.99
C GLU A 52 18.12 -8.98 -2.40
N PHE A 53 18.94 -7.93 -2.59
CA PHE A 53 19.65 -7.71 -3.86
C PHE A 53 21.00 -7.02 -3.62
N PRO A 54 22.05 -7.41 -4.37
CA PRO A 54 23.35 -6.75 -4.29
C PRO A 54 23.37 -5.48 -5.16
N ALA A 55 23.86 -4.36 -4.62
CA ALA A 55 24.09 -3.17 -5.42
C ALA A 55 25.32 -2.37 -4.97
N GLY A 56 25.97 -1.72 -5.94
CA GLY A 56 27.09 -0.82 -5.74
C GLY A 56 26.66 0.65 -5.81
N HIS A 57 27.23 1.49 -4.94
CA HIS A 57 26.97 2.92 -4.94
C HIS A 57 28.17 3.75 -4.47
N ARG A 58 28.09 5.06 -4.71
CA ARG A 58 29.07 6.05 -4.24
C ARG A 58 28.35 7.33 -3.86
N TYR A 59 28.60 7.84 -2.66
CA TYR A 59 28.07 9.13 -2.24
C TYR A 59 28.93 10.23 -2.82
N HIS A 60 28.42 10.92 -3.83
CA HIS A 60 29.17 11.94 -4.52
C HIS A 60 28.24 13.04 -5.00
N ARG A 61 28.57 14.28 -4.62
CA ARG A 61 27.95 15.49 -5.15
C ARG A 61 28.83 16.07 -6.25
N PRO A 62 28.34 16.15 -7.50
CA PRO A 62 29.14 16.63 -8.63
C PRO A 62 29.41 18.13 -8.56
N ASP A 63 28.64 18.88 -7.77
CA ASP A 63 28.81 20.30 -7.54
C ASP A 63 29.82 20.63 -6.43
N TRP A 64 30.41 19.61 -5.77
CA TRP A 64 31.39 19.77 -4.70
C TRP A 64 32.77 19.32 -5.15
N ASP A 65 33.82 19.97 -4.62
CA ASP A 65 35.18 19.47 -4.78
C ASP A 65 35.40 18.14 -4.03
N ALA A 66 36.54 17.49 -4.29
CA ALA A 66 36.85 16.19 -3.72
C ALA A 66 37.01 16.24 -2.19
N ALA A 67 37.64 17.29 -1.66
CA ALA A 67 37.90 17.43 -0.22
C ALA A 67 36.59 17.59 0.56
N ARG A 68 35.63 18.33 0.02
CA ARG A 68 34.31 18.51 0.60
C ARG A 68 33.49 17.22 0.54
N ASN A 69 33.55 16.49 -0.58
CA ASN A 69 32.91 15.17 -0.67
C ASN A 69 33.48 14.19 0.37
N GLU A 70 34.81 14.11 0.50
CA GLU A 70 35.47 13.25 1.48
C GLU A 70 35.16 13.67 2.92
N THR A 71 35.09 14.96 3.19
CA THR A 71 34.73 15.45 4.53
C THR A 71 33.28 15.08 4.88
N ALA A 72 32.36 15.15 3.91
CA ALA A 72 30.93 14.90 4.14
C ALA A 72 30.56 13.42 4.18
N PHE A 73 31.17 12.60 3.31
CA PHE A 73 30.78 11.20 3.12
C PHE A 73 31.90 10.21 3.46
N GLY A 74 33.11 10.68 3.74
CA GLY A 74 34.28 9.86 4.04
C GLY A 74 34.55 8.81 2.97
N LYS A 75 34.88 7.60 3.45
CA LYS A 75 35.14 6.40 2.63
C LYS A 75 34.02 6.08 1.61
N CYS A 76 32.78 6.54 1.85
CA CYS A 76 31.67 6.31 0.92
C CYS A 76 31.75 7.18 -0.35
N SER A 77 32.58 8.24 -0.38
CA SER A 77 32.79 9.09 -1.56
C SER A 77 33.95 8.68 -2.46
N GLY A 78 34.84 7.81 -1.96
CA GLY A 78 35.99 7.33 -2.71
C GLY A 78 35.58 6.60 -4.00
N ALA A 79 36.33 6.81 -5.08
CA ALA A 79 36.17 6.03 -6.32
C ALA A 79 36.79 4.63 -6.16
N PRO A 80 36.19 3.56 -6.73
CA PRO A 80 34.98 3.53 -7.57
C PRO A 80 33.66 3.58 -6.80
N GLY A 81 33.68 3.45 -5.48
CA GLY A 81 32.51 3.31 -4.61
C GLY A 81 32.62 2.05 -3.76
N HIS A 82 31.49 1.55 -3.27
CA HIS A 82 31.41 0.31 -2.50
C HIS A 82 30.07 -0.38 -2.75
N GLY A 83 29.90 -1.62 -2.29
CA GLY A 83 28.68 -2.40 -2.47
C GLY A 83 28.09 -2.90 -1.17
N HIS A 84 26.80 -3.24 -1.23
CA HIS A 84 26.03 -3.84 -0.14
C HIS A 84 25.10 -4.91 -0.69
N ASN A 85 24.71 -5.84 0.19
CA ASN A 85 23.53 -6.66 -0.02
C ASN A 85 22.37 -5.98 0.70
N TYR A 86 21.52 -5.30 -0.06
CA TYR A 86 20.37 -4.59 0.48
C TYR A 86 19.23 -5.56 0.75
N ARG A 87 18.50 -5.35 1.84
CA ARG A 87 17.24 -6.03 2.14
C ARG A 87 16.11 -5.01 2.03
N VAL A 88 15.10 -5.32 1.22
CA VAL A 88 13.90 -4.51 1.03
C VAL A 88 12.71 -5.24 1.60
N GLU A 89 11.96 -4.56 2.47
CA GLU A 89 10.72 -5.07 3.04
C GLU A 89 9.54 -4.28 2.50
N VAL A 90 8.68 -4.95 1.73
CA VAL A 90 7.48 -4.36 1.15
C VAL A 90 6.27 -4.84 1.92
N THR A 91 5.54 -3.89 2.52
CA THR A 91 4.34 -4.19 3.30
C THR A 91 3.09 -3.73 2.56
N VAL A 92 2.17 -4.67 2.31
CA VAL A 92 0.84 -4.39 1.77
C VAL A 92 -0.18 -4.53 2.90
N ARG A 93 -1.06 -3.54 3.05
CA ARG A 93 -2.14 -3.55 4.05
C ARG A 93 -3.49 -3.42 3.35
N GLY A 94 -4.47 -4.17 3.82
CA GLY A 94 -5.80 -4.17 3.21
C GLY A 94 -6.75 -5.13 3.91
N GLU A 95 -7.96 -5.19 3.37
CA GLU A 95 -8.96 -6.18 3.76
C GLU A 95 -8.50 -7.57 3.35
N ILE A 96 -8.76 -8.56 4.20
CA ILE A 96 -8.63 -9.96 3.81
C ILE A 96 -9.78 -10.29 2.86
N ASP A 97 -9.44 -10.73 1.66
CA ASP A 97 -10.41 -11.28 0.73
C ASP A 97 -11.04 -12.56 1.35
N PRO A 98 -12.37 -12.64 1.49
CA PRO A 98 -13.03 -13.71 2.24
C PRO A 98 -13.05 -15.06 1.50
N GLU A 99 -12.81 -15.07 0.18
CA GLU A 99 -12.77 -16.29 -0.62
C GLU A 99 -11.37 -16.90 -0.61
N THR A 100 -10.34 -16.05 -0.70
CA THR A 100 -8.94 -16.47 -0.85
C THR A 100 -8.14 -16.41 0.45
N GLY A 101 -8.60 -15.65 1.45
CA GLY A 101 -7.88 -15.40 2.70
C GLY A 101 -6.64 -14.50 2.55
N MET A 102 -6.48 -13.82 1.41
CA MET A 102 -5.29 -13.02 1.10
C MET A 102 -5.59 -11.52 1.14
N VAL A 103 -4.58 -10.73 1.54
CA VAL A 103 -4.61 -9.26 1.42
C VAL A 103 -4.19 -8.82 0.00
N VAL A 104 -3.40 -9.64 -0.68
CA VAL A 104 -2.92 -9.44 -2.05
C VAL A 104 -2.54 -10.79 -2.65
N ASP A 105 -2.67 -10.94 -3.97
CA ASP A 105 -2.14 -12.09 -4.69
C ASP A 105 -0.61 -12.13 -4.54
N LEU A 106 -0.12 -13.19 -3.89
CA LEU A 106 1.31 -13.40 -3.63
C LEU A 106 2.12 -13.59 -4.91
N THR A 107 1.56 -14.23 -5.94
CA THR A 107 2.23 -14.48 -7.22
C THR A 107 2.46 -13.17 -7.97
N VAL A 108 1.45 -12.28 -7.93
CA VAL A 108 1.57 -10.94 -8.52
C VAL A 108 2.61 -10.12 -7.77
N LEU A 109 2.57 -10.13 -6.44
CA LEU A 109 3.55 -9.40 -5.62
C LEU A 109 4.98 -9.90 -5.86
N ASP A 110 5.19 -11.21 -5.87
CA ASP A 110 6.51 -11.81 -6.10
C ASP A 110 7.03 -11.50 -7.51
N ARG A 111 6.17 -11.47 -8.54
CA ARG A 111 6.54 -11.04 -9.90
C ARG A 111 6.98 -9.58 -9.93
N LEU A 112 6.19 -8.68 -9.32
CA LEU A 112 6.51 -7.25 -9.27
C LEU A 112 7.83 -6.99 -8.53
N LEU A 113 8.08 -7.67 -7.41
CA LEU A 113 9.33 -7.53 -6.67
C LEU A 113 10.53 -7.97 -7.51
N ARG A 114 10.43 -9.07 -8.27
CA ARG A 114 11.51 -9.52 -9.19
C ARG A 114 11.74 -8.56 -10.36
N GLU A 115 10.72 -7.85 -10.80
CA GLU A 115 10.82 -6.88 -11.88
C GLU A 115 11.43 -5.55 -11.42
N LEU A 116 11.06 -5.09 -10.23
CA LEU A 116 11.39 -3.76 -9.73
C LEU A 116 12.62 -3.71 -8.81
N VAL A 117 12.99 -4.83 -8.18
CA VAL A 117 14.14 -4.93 -7.27
C VAL A 117 15.17 -5.87 -7.90
N ARG A 118 16.30 -5.31 -8.34
CA ARG A 118 17.38 -6.02 -9.06
C ARG A 118 18.75 -5.55 -8.62
#